data_AF-A0AAV5XF26-F1
#
_entry.id   AF-A0AAV5XF26-F1
#
_cell.length_a   1.000
_cell.length_b   1.000
_cell.length_c   1.000
_cell.angle_alpha   90.00
_cell.angle_beta   90.00
_cell.angle_gamma   90.00
#
_symmetry.space_group_name_H-M   'P 1'
#
loop_
_entity.id
_entity.type
_entity.pdbx_description
1 polymer ?
#
loop_
_entity_poly.entity_id
_entity_poly.type
_entity_poly.pdbx_seq_one_letter_code
_entity_poly.pdbx_strand_id
1 'polypeptide(L)'
;MDEKTLIPDSTKTFSDLSLAGISGSNVVFVEGRTGDEYRDDGIYLFNGSTVSRVADYSTPIPDGTGQFTPFVASDPDHYGDRSFGFGLGPRSISGANVVFRGSGSNWQQGIYLFDGSTLSRVADLTTAIPGGTGNFTHFETPQVSGGNVVFAASGSAGQGGIYLFDGTTLSRVADTNTPIPDSTASFQYVNSYQVSGDSLVFFGYWADGKNGQGIYLATLPSARVDNAAVLDITTDGW
;
A
#
# COMPACT_ATOMS: atom_id res chain seq x y z
N MET A 1 24.20 -1.10 33.65
CA MET A 1 24.20 -2.07 32.54
C MET A 1 23.06 -1.62 31.67
N ASP A 2 23.33 -1.10 30.48
CA ASP A 2 22.26 -0.61 29.61
C ASP A 2 21.56 -1.83 29.01
N GLU A 3 20.33 -2.06 29.43
CA GLU A 3 19.52 -3.18 28.95
C GLU A 3 19.12 -2.89 27.50
N LYS A 4 19.59 -3.72 26.57
CA LYS A 4 19.25 -3.61 25.15
C LYS A 4 17.89 -4.25 24.91
N THR A 5 17.05 -3.59 24.12
CA THR A 5 15.74 -4.11 23.73
C THR A 5 15.88 -5.39 22.89
N LEU A 6 15.20 -6.45 23.31
CA LEU A 6 15.07 -7.69 22.55
C LEU A 6 14.10 -7.52 21.38
N ILE A 7 14.38 -8.22 20.28
CA ILE A 7 13.44 -8.36 19.16
C ILE A 7 12.28 -9.24 19.65
N PRO A 8 11.01 -8.86 19.40
CA PRO A 8 9.86 -9.67 19.79
C PRO A 8 9.98 -11.13 19.33
N ASP A 9 9.72 -12.06 20.24
CA ASP A 9 9.84 -13.52 20.04
C ASP A 9 11.23 -14.04 19.63
N SER A 10 12.29 -13.26 19.87
CA SER A 10 13.67 -13.65 19.57
C SER A 10 14.57 -13.48 20.79
N THR A 11 15.68 -14.20 20.81
CA THR A 11 16.74 -14.07 21.83
C THR A 11 17.76 -12.97 21.46
N LYS A 12 17.58 -12.34 20.30
CA LYS A 12 18.46 -11.33 19.74
C LYS A 12 17.98 -9.91 20.09
N THR A 13 18.88 -8.94 19.97
CA THR A 13 18.59 -7.50 20.16
C THR A 13 18.64 -6.77 18.84
N PHE A 14 17.95 -5.64 18.73
CA PHE A 14 18.05 -4.78 17.55
C PHE A 14 19.50 -4.29 17.37
N SER A 15 19.95 -4.32 16.12
CA SER A 15 21.35 -4.01 15.78
C SER A 15 21.50 -2.82 14.84
N ASP A 16 20.51 -2.58 13.99
CA ASP A 16 20.38 -1.40 13.15
C ASP A 16 18.88 -1.05 13.02
N LEU A 17 18.55 0.22 12.92
CA LEU A 17 17.17 0.71 12.90
C LEU A 17 17.00 1.74 11.79
N SER A 18 15.95 1.57 10.99
CA SER A 18 15.50 2.60 10.04
C SER A 18 14.04 2.95 10.30
N LEU A 19 13.77 4.25 10.39
CA LEU A 19 12.42 4.77 10.60
C LEU A 19 11.59 4.63 9.33
N ALA A 20 10.32 4.29 9.50
CA ALA A 20 9.40 4.04 8.39
C ALA A 20 8.14 4.89 8.43
N GLY A 21 7.67 5.23 9.63
CA GLY A 21 6.49 6.06 9.80
C GLY A 21 6.16 6.32 11.27
N ILE A 22 5.30 7.30 11.50
CA ILE A 22 4.81 7.65 12.83
C ILE A 22 3.33 8.06 12.78
N SER A 23 2.56 7.64 13.78
CA SER A 23 1.19 8.09 14.00
C SER A 23 0.89 8.20 15.50
N GLY A 24 0.85 9.44 16.01
CA GLY A 24 0.78 9.67 17.45
C GLY A 24 2.03 9.11 18.15
N SER A 25 1.83 8.24 19.16
CA SER A 25 2.92 7.53 19.86
C SER A 25 3.41 6.28 19.13
N ASN A 26 2.75 5.88 18.04
CA ASN A 26 3.10 4.68 17.30
C ASN A 26 4.19 4.98 16.27
N VAL A 27 5.28 4.24 16.32
CA VAL A 27 6.41 4.35 15.40
C VAL A 27 6.60 3.03 14.68
N VAL A 28 6.53 3.05 13.35
CA VAL A 28 6.99 1.93 12.52
C VAL A 28 8.45 2.13 12.20
N PHE A 29 9.22 1.08 12.43
CA PHE A 29 10.62 1.01 12.05
C PHE A 29 10.94 -0.38 11.50
N VAL A 30 12.12 -0.51 10.91
CA VAL A 30 12.64 -1.79 10.45
C VAL A 30 14.01 -2.06 11.02
N GLU A 31 14.29 -3.33 11.20
CA GLU A 31 15.65 -3.84 11.37
C GLU A 31 16.18 -4.32 10.00
N GLY A 32 17.44 -3.99 9.72
CA GLY A 32 18.18 -4.55 8.61
C GLY A 32 19.57 -4.93 9.07
N ARG A 33 19.86 -6.22 9.22
CA ARG A 33 21.22 -6.67 9.50
C ARG A 33 22.05 -6.84 8.24
N THR A 34 23.33 -6.53 8.37
CA THR A 34 24.39 -7.10 7.51
C THR A 34 24.91 -8.38 8.17
N GLY A 35 24.48 -9.57 7.72
CA GLY A 35 24.97 -10.87 8.20
C GLY A 35 24.04 -12.06 7.90
N ASP A 36 24.51 -13.29 8.16
CA ASP A 36 24.00 -14.54 7.55
C ASP A 36 22.66 -15.10 8.09
N GLU A 37 22.01 -14.44 9.05
CA GLU A 37 20.76 -14.91 9.66
C GLU A 37 19.64 -13.86 9.58
N TYR A 38 19.10 -13.69 8.37
CA TYR A 38 18.09 -12.69 7.99
C TYR A 38 16.69 -12.88 8.61
N ARG A 39 16.42 -13.93 9.40
CA ARG A 39 15.04 -14.28 9.81
C ARG A 39 14.31 -13.18 10.59
N ASP A 40 15.05 -12.37 11.33
CA ASP A 40 14.52 -11.31 12.19
C ASP A 40 14.58 -9.92 11.50
N ASP A 41 14.92 -9.85 10.21
CA ASP A 41 14.74 -8.61 9.44
C ASP A 41 13.25 -8.45 9.13
N GLY A 42 12.68 -7.32 9.52
CA GLY A 42 11.24 -7.15 9.51
C GLY A 42 10.77 -5.76 9.89
N ILE A 43 9.46 -5.59 9.80
CA ILE A 43 8.70 -4.41 10.18
C ILE A 43 8.26 -4.57 11.64
N TYR A 44 8.51 -3.54 12.43
CA TYR A 44 8.20 -3.51 13.86
C TYR A 44 7.42 -2.25 14.20
N LEU A 45 6.55 -2.37 15.21
CA LEU A 45 5.72 -1.30 15.73
C LEU A 45 6.07 -1.04 17.19
N PHE A 46 6.54 0.16 17.50
CA PHE A 46 6.62 0.65 18.87
C PHE A 46 5.40 1.50 19.16
N ASN A 47 4.60 1.15 20.17
CA ASN A 47 3.35 1.88 20.49
C ASN A 47 3.52 3.02 21.52
N GLY A 48 4.76 3.32 21.93
CA GLY A 48 5.07 4.22 23.04
C GLY A 48 5.42 3.49 24.34
N SER A 49 5.26 2.17 24.40
CA SER A 49 5.61 1.37 25.59
C SER A 49 6.26 0.04 25.24
N THR A 50 5.71 -0.68 24.27
CA THR A 50 6.20 -2.01 23.85
C THR A 50 6.49 -2.03 22.36
N VAL A 51 7.38 -2.94 21.96
CA VAL A 51 7.64 -3.27 20.57
C VAL A 51 6.90 -4.55 20.21
N SER A 52 6.17 -4.52 19.09
CA SER A 52 5.49 -5.66 18.50
C SER A 52 6.05 -5.94 17.12
N ARG A 53 6.12 -7.22 16.74
CA ARG A 53 6.40 -7.61 15.36
C ARG A 53 5.16 -7.37 14.50
N VAL A 54 5.33 -6.60 13.42
CA VAL A 54 4.32 -6.47 12.36
C VAL A 54 4.46 -7.63 11.37
N ALA A 55 5.66 -7.81 10.82
CA ALA A 55 6.03 -8.95 9.99
C ALA A 55 7.56 -9.04 9.86
N ASP A 56 8.11 -10.25 9.80
CA ASP A 56 9.52 -10.56 9.50
C ASP A 56 9.61 -11.71 8.49
N TYR A 57 10.81 -12.16 8.12
CA TYR A 57 10.98 -13.31 7.21
C TYR A 57 10.60 -14.66 7.82
N SER A 58 10.26 -14.71 9.10
CA SER A 58 9.67 -15.90 9.74
C SER A 58 8.13 -15.87 9.72
N THR A 59 7.54 -14.72 9.41
CA THR A 59 6.10 -14.51 9.46
C THR A 59 5.43 -15.23 8.29
N PRO A 60 4.49 -16.16 8.55
CA PRO A 60 3.70 -16.78 7.49
C PRO A 60 2.87 -15.75 6.73
N ILE A 61 2.76 -15.92 5.42
CA ILE A 61 1.92 -15.05 4.59
C ILE A 61 0.45 -15.36 4.89
N PRO A 62 -0.35 -14.41 5.40
CA PRO A 62 -1.78 -14.64 5.62
C PRO A 62 -2.46 -15.09 4.33
N ASP A 63 -3.16 -16.22 4.41
CA ASP A 63 -3.85 -16.90 3.29
C ASP A 63 -2.98 -17.23 2.07
N GLY A 64 -1.65 -17.14 2.20
CA GLY A 64 -0.66 -17.49 1.19
C GLY A 64 0.05 -18.80 1.53
N THR A 65 1.18 -19.05 0.89
CA THR A 65 2.05 -20.19 1.24
C THR A 65 3.45 -19.72 1.59
N GLY A 66 4.05 -20.36 2.60
CA GLY A 66 5.39 -20.00 3.07
C GLY A 66 5.42 -18.71 3.89
N GLN A 67 6.57 -18.04 3.86
CA GLN A 67 6.89 -16.85 4.66
C GLN A 67 7.19 -15.67 3.72
N PHE A 68 7.12 -14.45 4.25
CA PHE A 68 7.54 -13.27 3.49
C PHE A 68 9.00 -13.40 3.05
N THR A 69 9.24 -13.12 1.77
CA THR A 69 10.59 -13.01 1.20
C THR A 69 11.05 -11.56 1.23
N PRO A 70 12.37 -11.27 1.11
CA PRO A 70 12.87 -9.90 1.09
C PRO A 70 12.10 -9.05 0.08
N PHE A 71 11.76 -7.83 0.47
CA PHE A 71 10.92 -6.95 -0.35
C PHE A 71 11.82 -6.18 -1.34
N VAL A 72 12.69 -6.91 -2.03
CA VAL A 72 13.70 -6.36 -2.94
C VAL A 72 13.21 -6.32 -4.38
N ALA A 73 13.70 -5.31 -5.10
CA ALA A 73 13.40 -4.89 -6.46
C ALA A 73 13.78 -5.88 -7.59
N SER A 74 13.62 -7.20 -7.40
CA SER A 74 13.69 -8.16 -8.51
C SER A 74 12.33 -8.39 -9.19
N ASP A 75 11.40 -7.45 -9.01
CA ASP A 75 10.23 -7.31 -9.88
C ASP A 75 10.72 -6.72 -11.22
N PRO A 76 10.74 -7.51 -12.33
CA PRO A 76 11.27 -7.07 -13.62
C PRO A 76 10.58 -5.83 -14.19
N ASP A 77 9.39 -5.50 -13.67
CA ASP A 77 8.56 -4.38 -14.13
C ASP A 77 8.79 -3.10 -13.30
N HIS A 78 9.65 -3.10 -12.28
CA HIS A 78 9.88 -1.98 -11.38
C HIS A 78 11.16 -1.18 -11.70
N TYR A 79 11.13 -0.38 -12.77
CA TYR A 79 12.25 0.50 -13.16
C TYR A 79 12.34 1.84 -12.38
N GLY A 80 11.51 2.06 -11.35
CA GLY A 80 11.31 3.40 -10.75
C GLY A 80 11.70 3.59 -9.28
N ASP A 81 11.73 2.54 -8.45
CA ASP A 81 12.00 2.71 -7.02
C ASP A 81 13.45 2.29 -6.69
N ARG A 82 14.36 3.26 -6.76
CA ARG A 82 15.74 3.12 -6.29
C ARG A 82 15.95 3.81 -4.94
N SER A 83 15.06 3.61 -3.98
CA SER A 83 15.40 3.87 -2.58
C SER A 83 16.43 2.83 -2.10
N PHE A 84 17.70 3.22 -2.19
CA PHE A 84 18.81 2.48 -1.60
C PHE A 84 18.74 2.59 -0.07
N GLY A 85 18.26 1.53 0.58
CA GLY A 85 18.28 1.39 2.03
C GLY A 85 17.24 0.39 2.52
N PHE A 86 17.60 -0.90 2.52
CA PHE A 86 16.79 -2.05 2.96
C PHE A 86 15.45 -2.17 2.19
N GLY A 87 15.45 -3.00 1.14
CA GLY A 87 14.29 -3.28 0.29
C GLY A 87 13.14 -3.89 1.08
N LEU A 88 12.35 -3.00 1.67
CA LEU A 88 11.10 -3.20 2.38
C LEU A 88 10.12 -2.27 1.69
N GLY A 89 9.11 -2.84 1.04
CA GLY A 89 8.12 -2.10 0.26
C GLY A 89 7.55 -0.94 1.07
N PRO A 90 7.05 0.11 0.40
CA PRO A 90 6.62 1.31 1.09
C PRO A 90 5.48 1.00 2.06
N ARG A 91 5.60 1.60 3.25
CA ARG A 91 4.78 1.34 4.44
C ARG A 91 4.02 2.60 4.83
N SER A 92 2.81 2.43 5.33
CA SER A 92 2.00 3.54 5.85
C SER A 92 1.40 3.16 7.21
N ILE A 93 1.22 4.14 8.10
CA ILE A 93 0.68 3.95 9.45
C ILE A 93 -0.40 4.96 9.79
N SER A 94 -1.48 4.49 10.44
CA SER A 94 -2.51 5.32 11.06
C SER A 94 -2.99 4.70 12.37
N GLY A 95 -2.78 5.37 13.50
CA GLY A 95 -2.96 4.73 14.81
C GLY A 95 -2.05 3.52 14.94
N ALA A 96 -2.61 2.35 15.25
CA ALA A 96 -1.87 1.08 15.30
C ALA A 96 -1.86 0.33 13.96
N ASN A 97 -2.63 0.81 12.96
CA ASN A 97 -2.76 0.15 11.67
C ASN A 97 -1.50 0.39 10.83
N VAL A 98 -0.81 -0.68 10.46
CA VAL A 98 0.36 -0.65 9.58
C VAL A 98 0.03 -1.42 8.31
N VAL A 99 0.10 -0.74 7.16
CA VAL A 99 -0.11 -1.36 5.85
C VAL A 99 1.18 -1.39 5.05
N PHE A 100 1.38 -2.49 4.32
CA PHE A 100 2.55 -2.68 3.47
C PHE A 100 2.25 -3.59 2.28
N ARG A 101 2.98 -3.40 1.19
CA ARG A 101 3.09 -4.39 0.11
C ARG A 101 4.04 -5.48 0.55
N GLY A 102 3.62 -6.74 0.50
CA GLY A 102 4.45 -7.90 0.84
C GLY A 102 4.61 -8.85 -0.34
N SER A 103 5.72 -9.59 -0.34
CA SER A 103 6.04 -10.60 -1.36
C SER A 103 6.38 -11.95 -0.73
N GLY A 104 6.14 -13.02 -1.48
CA GLY A 104 6.47 -14.39 -1.10
C GLY A 104 7.11 -15.16 -2.24
N SER A 105 7.41 -16.43 -1.97
CA SER A 105 7.88 -17.37 -2.99
C SER A 105 6.85 -17.55 -4.11
N ASN A 106 7.30 -17.99 -5.28
CA ASN A 106 6.44 -18.25 -6.44
C ASN A 106 5.63 -17.02 -6.91
N TRP A 107 6.26 -15.84 -6.90
CA TRP A 107 5.65 -14.58 -7.35
C TRP A 107 4.42 -14.16 -6.54
N GLN A 108 4.28 -14.63 -5.30
CA GLN A 108 3.23 -14.13 -4.41
C GLN A 108 3.48 -12.67 -4.09
N GLN A 109 2.41 -11.89 -4.18
CA GLN A 109 2.41 -10.49 -3.80
C GLN A 109 1.02 -10.14 -3.26
N GLY A 110 0.98 -9.24 -2.27
CA GLY A 110 -0.25 -8.67 -1.79
C GLY A 110 -0.06 -7.38 -1.00
N ILE A 111 -1.20 -6.81 -0.62
CA ILE A 111 -1.32 -5.75 0.37
C ILE A 111 -1.74 -6.40 1.69
N TYR A 112 -1.01 -6.09 2.77
CA TYR A 112 -1.23 -6.68 4.08
C TYR A 112 -1.43 -5.58 5.12
N LEU A 113 -2.32 -5.83 6.08
CA LEU A 113 -2.68 -4.91 7.15
C LEU A 113 -2.41 -5.59 8.50
N PHE A 114 -1.60 -4.95 9.31
CA PHE A 114 -1.50 -5.24 10.74
C PHE A 114 -2.32 -4.23 11.52
N ASP A 115 -3.33 -4.67 12.25
CA ASP A 115 -4.28 -3.79 12.97
C ASP A 115 -3.81 -3.35 14.37
N GLY A 116 -2.55 -3.61 14.71
CA GLY A 116 -2.00 -3.48 16.06
C GLY A 116 -1.99 -4.80 16.84
N SER A 117 -2.68 -5.83 16.35
CA SER A 117 -2.76 -7.14 17.00
C SER A 117 -2.67 -8.31 16.02
N THR A 118 -3.34 -8.22 14.88
CA THR A 118 -3.43 -9.29 13.88
C THR A 118 -2.91 -8.82 12.54
N LEU A 119 -2.17 -9.69 11.85
CA LEU A 119 -1.75 -9.47 10.47
C LEU A 119 -2.74 -10.20 9.55
N SER A 120 -3.31 -9.48 8.60
CA SER A 120 -4.28 -10.01 7.64
C SER A 120 -3.95 -9.58 6.20
N ARG A 121 -4.47 -10.34 5.24
CA ARG A 121 -4.40 -10.01 3.81
C ARG A 121 -5.54 -9.06 3.47
N VAL A 122 -5.20 -7.93 2.84
CA VAL A 122 -6.19 -7.01 2.23
C VAL A 122 -6.53 -7.44 0.81
N ALA A 123 -5.50 -7.70 0.00
CA ALA A 123 -5.63 -8.21 -1.37
C ALA A 123 -4.33 -8.91 -1.79
N ASP A 124 -4.42 -9.87 -2.70
CA ASP A 124 -3.27 -10.51 -3.36
C ASP A 124 -3.55 -10.76 -4.86
N LEU A 125 -2.60 -11.35 -5.57
CA LEU A 125 -2.74 -11.68 -6.99
C LEU A 125 -3.83 -12.73 -7.32
N THR A 126 -4.44 -13.34 -6.29
CA THR A 126 -5.60 -14.24 -6.44
C THR A 126 -6.93 -13.52 -6.24
N THR A 127 -6.89 -12.28 -5.77
CA THR A 127 -8.06 -11.46 -5.47
C THR A 127 -8.67 -10.91 -6.76
N ALA A 128 -9.98 -11.13 -6.93
CA ALA A 128 -10.73 -10.60 -8.06
C ALA A 128 -10.80 -9.07 -8.01
N ILE A 129 -10.69 -8.43 -9.19
CA ILE A 129 -10.72 -6.97 -9.29
C ILE A 129 -12.15 -6.46 -9.08
N PRO A 130 -12.42 -5.62 -8.06
CA PRO A 130 -13.75 -5.04 -7.86
C PRO A 130 -14.20 -4.23 -9.09
N GLY A 131 -15.35 -4.60 -9.66
CA GLY A 131 -15.91 -3.94 -10.84
C GLY A 131 -15.16 -4.20 -12.16
N GLY A 132 -14.15 -5.08 -12.15
CA GLY A 132 -13.35 -5.46 -13.31
C GLY A 132 -13.53 -6.92 -13.73
N THR A 133 -12.55 -7.44 -14.47
CA THR A 133 -12.48 -8.83 -14.93
C THR A 133 -11.16 -9.47 -14.52
N GLY A 134 -11.23 -10.73 -14.06
CA GLY A 134 -10.06 -11.46 -13.57
C GLY A 134 -9.55 -10.96 -12.22
N ASN A 135 -8.27 -11.20 -11.97
CA ASN A 135 -7.60 -10.89 -10.70
C ASN A 135 -6.53 -9.81 -10.88
N PHE A 136 -6.11 -9.22 -9.77
CA PHE A 136 -4.95 -8.34 -9.76
C PHE A 136 -3.70 -9.05 -10.27
N THR A 137 -2.90 -8.32 -11.03
CA THR A 137 -1.59 -8.75 -11.53
C THR A 137 -0.46 -7.92 -10.93
N HIS A 138 -0.79 -6.78 -10.30
CA HIS A 138 0.19 -5.88 -9.71
C HIS A 138 -0.45 -4.97 -8.65
N PHE A 139 0.35 -4.55 -7.68
CA PHE A 139 -0.03 -3.57 -6.66
C PHE A 139 1.06 -2.51 -6.48
N GLU A 140 0.63 -1.26 -6.35
CA GLU A 140 1.45 -0.14 -5.92
C GLU A 140 1.45 0.02 -4.38
N THR A 141 2.08 1.09 -3.90
CA THR A 141 2.29 1.46 -2.50
C THR A 141 0.99 1.72 -1.72
N PRO A 142 0.56 0.86 -0.78
CA PRO A 142 -0.65 1.13 -0.03
C PRO A 142 -0.49 2.31 0.94
N GLN A 143 -1.59 2.98 1.22
CA GLN A 143 -1.71 3.99 2.28
C GLN A 143 -2.86 3.65 3.22
N VAL A 144 -2.78 4.09 4.47
CA VAL A 144 -3.83 3.86 5.48
C VAL A 144 -4.21 5.17 6.20
N SER A 145 -5.50 5.37 6.43
CA SER A 145 -6.02 6.39 7.33
C SER A 145 -7.21 5.86 8.11
N GLY A 146 -7.12 5.82 9.44
CA GLY A 146 -8.08 5.09 10.26
C GLY A 146 -8.14 3.63 9.81
N GLY A 147 -9.35 3.14 9.52
CA GLY A 147 -9.57 1.78 8.97
C GLY A 147 -9.50 1.68 7.43
N ASN A 148 -9.34 2.79 6.73
CA ASN A 148 -9.34 2.83 5.27
C ASN A 148 -7.95 2.52 4.73
N VAL A 149 -7.81 1.43 3.99
CA VAL A 149 -6.60 1.08 3.24
C VAL A 149 -6.84 1.37 1.76
N VAL A 150 -6.05 2.28 1.19
CA VAL A 150 -6.14 2.69 -0.21
C VAL A 150 -4.89 2.25 -0.96
N PHE A 151 -5.07 1.69 -2.15
CA PHE A 151 -3.95 1.32 -3.01
C PHE A 151 -4.35 1.37 -4.48
N ALA A 152 -3.38 1.68 -5.34
CA ALA A 152 -3.51 1.46 -6.78
C ALA A 152 -3.07 0.03 -7.13
N ALA A 153 -3.75 -0.55 -8.09
CA ALA A 153 -3.46 -1.89 -8.58
C ALA A 153 -3.84 -2.01 -10.05
N SER A 154 -3.23 -2.99 -10.72
CA SER A 154 -3.58 -3.33 -12.09
C SER A 154 -3.94 -4.80 -12.25
N GLY A 155 -4.66 -5.08 -13.33
CA GLY A 155 -5.00 -6.40 -13.82
C GLY A 155 -4.64 -6.57 -15.28
N SER A 156 -4.98 -7.74 -15.81
CA SER A 156 -4.82 -8.05 -17.23
C SER A 156 -5.55 -7.05 -18.13
N ALA A 157 -5.08 -6.93 -19.38
CA ALA A 157 -5.65 -6.07 -20.41
C ALA A 157 -5.69 -4.56 -20.06
N GLY A 158 -4.75 -4.10 -19.23
CA GLY A 158 -4.60 -2.67 -18.92
C GLY A 158 -5.63 -2.12 -17.92
N GLN A 159 -6.33 -3.00 -17.21
CA GLN A 159 -7.22 -2.60 -16.11
C GLN A 159 -6.37 -1.98 -15.00
N GLY A 160 -6.48 -0.68 -14.78
CA GLY A 160 -5.78 0.04 -13.71
C GLY A 160 -6.78 0.87 -12.92
N GLY A 161 -6.59 0.94 -11.60
CA GLY A 161 -7.48 1.71 -10.74
C GLY A 161 -6.93 1.91 -9.33
N ILE A 162 -7.66 2.72 -8.56
CA ILE A 162 -7.50 2.95 -7.14
C ILE A 162 -8.63 2.22 -6.42
N TYR A 163 -8.25 1.43 -5.41
CA TYR A 163 -9.13 0.55 -4.65
C TYR A 163 -9.07 0.90 -3.17
N LEU A 164 -10.19 0.64 -2.48
CA LEU A 164 -10.36 0.86 -1.05
C LEU A 164 -10.73 -0.45 -0.38
N PHE A 165 -10.02 -0.79 0.68
CA PHE A 165 -10.49 -1.70 1.70
C PHE A 165 -10.90 -0.89 2.93
N ASP A 166 -12.19 -0.94 3.29
CA ASP A 166 -12.77 -0.15 4.40
C ASP A 166 -12.67 -0.84 5.77
N GLY A 167 -11.86 -1.90 5.86
CA GLY A 167 -11.78 -2.80 7.02
C GLY A 167 -12.64 -4.07 6.87
N THR A 168 -13.58 -4.09 5.93
CA THR A 168 -14.47 -5.24 5.69
C THR A 168 -14.58 -5.61 4.22
N THR A 169 -14.64 -4.61 3.35
CA THR A 169 -15.01 -4.77 1.95
C THR A 169 -13.94 -4.13 1.07
N LEU A 170 -13.51 -4.87 0.06
CA LEU A 170 -12.66 -4.34 -1.00
C LEU A 170 -13.54 -3.81 -2.15
N SER A 171 -13.38 -2.54 -2.49
CA SER A 171 -14.19 -1.84 -3.49
C SER A 171 -13.32 -0.99 -4.42
N ARG A 172 -13.87 -0.65 -5.59
CA ARG A 172 -13.24 0.30 -6.52
C ARG A 172 -13.61 1.73 -6.11
N VAL A 173 -12.62 2.61 -6.02
CA VAL A 173 -12.82 4.06 -5.92
C VAL A 173 -12.87 4.68 -7.32
N ALA A 174 -11.84 4.45 -8.11
CA ALA A 174 -11.74 4.97 -9.48
C ALA A 174 -10.95 4.02 -10.36
N ASP A 175 -11.35 3.86 -11.61
CA ASP A 175 -10.66 3.10 -12.64
C ASP A 175 -10.88 3.75 -14.01
N THR A 176 -10.46 3.07 -15.08
CA THR A 176 -10.65 3.55 -16.45
C THR A 176 -12.09 3.54 -16.95
N ASN A 177 -13.03 2.95 -16.19
CA ASN A 177 -14.46 2.98 -16.48
C ASN A 177 -15.19 4.05 -15.66
N THR A 178 -14.50 4.70 -14.72
CA THR A 178 -15.09 5.68 -13.83
C THR A 178 -15.32 6.98 -14.60
N PRO A 179 -16.58 7.45 -14.70
CA PRO A 179 -16.89 8.72 -15.35
C PRO A 179 -16.18 9.87 -14.65
N ILE A 180 -15.67 10.79 -15.45
CA ILE A 180 -15.12 12.04 -14.94
C ILE A 180 -16.31 12.89 -14.48
N PRO A 181 -16.29 13.45 -13.26
CA PRO A 181 -17.31 14.39 -12.81
C PRO A 181 -17.57 15.49 -13.85
N ASP A 182 -18.84 15.79 -14.10
CA ASP A 182 -19.31 16.80 -15.05
C ASP A 182 -18.87 16.61 -16.51
N SER A 183 -18.43 15.41 -16.89
CA SER A 183 -18.02 15.04 -18.25
C SER A 183 -18.72 13.77 -18.73
N THR A 184 -18.78 13.59 -20.04
CA THR A 184 -19.26 12.35 -20.69
C THR A 184 -18.16 11.31 -20.88
N ALA A 185 -16.91 11.66 -20.61
CA ALA A 185 -15.76 10.77 -20.71
C ALA A 185 -15.47 10.06 -19.38
N SER A 186 -14.72 8.97 -19.45
CA SER A 186 -14.14 8.28 -18.28
C SER A 186 -12.65 8.54 -18.19
N PHE A 187 -12.06 8.31 -17.01
CA PHE A 187 -10.62 8.37 -16.85
C PHE A 187 -9.92 7.38 -17.79
N GLN A 188 -8.80 7.78 -18.38
CA GLN A 188 -7.91 6.85 -19.09
C GLN A 188 -6.90 6.20 -18.15
N TYR A 189 -6.55 6.92 -17.08
CA TYR A 189 -5.62 6.47 -16.06
C TYR A 189 -5.86 7.27 -14.78
N VAL A 190 -5.66 6.62 -13.63
CA VAL A 190 -5.71 7.23 -12.30
C VAL A 190 -4.48 6.79 -11.51
N ASN A 191 -3.83 7.72 -10.80
CA ASN A 191 -2.68 7.42 -9.97
C ASN A 191 -2.48 8.46 -8.85
N SER A 192 -1.31 8.42 -8.19
CA SER A 192 -0.85 9.46 -7.26
C SER A 192 -1.91 9.84 -6.24
N TYR A 193 -2.24 8.89 -5.38
CA TYR A 193 -3.27 9.06 -4.35
C TYR A 193 -2.67 9.47 -3.02
N GLN A 194 -3.47 10.18 -2.22
CA GLN A 194 -3.21 10.50 -0.82
C GLN A 194 -4.51 10.37 -0.02
N VAL A 195 -4.47 9.68 1.13
CA VAL A 195 -5.63 9.51 2.01
C VAL A 195 -5.44 10.20 3.36
N SER A 196 -6.47 10.89 3.83
CA SER A 196 -6.52 11.52 5.16
C SER A 196 -7.95 11.49 5.71
N GLY A 197 -8.15 10.79 6.83
CA GLY A 197 -9.50 10.53 7.36
C GLY A 197 -10.37 9.84 6.30
N ASP A 198 -11.52 10.44 6.02
CA ASP A 198 -12.48 9.96 5.02
C ASP A 198 -12.27 10.60 3.64
N SER A 199 -11.17 11.33 3.44
CA SER A 199 -10.86 12.01 2.18
C SER A 199 -9.74 11.30 1.43
N LEU A 200 -9.99 11.01 0.16
CA LEU A 200 -9.00 10.47 -0.77
C LEU A 200 -8.83 11.44 -1.94
N VAL A 201 -7.62 11.96 -2.10
CA VAL A 201 -7.22 12.77 -3.26
C VAL A 201 -6.44 11.90 -4.23
N PHE A 202 -6.67 12.04 -5.53
CA PHE A 202 -5.89 11.36 -6.57
C PHE A 202 -5.80 12.18 -7.86
N PHE A 203 -4.85 11.82 -8.72
CA PHE A 203 -4.78 12.36 -10.08
C PHE A 203 -5.57 11.49 -11.05
N GLY A 204 -6.43 12.15 -11.83
CA GLY A 204 -7.15 11.53 -12.94
C GLY A 204 -6.71 12.15 -14.26
N TYR A 205 -6.53 11.32 -15.27
CA TYR A 205 -6.10 11.70 -16.62
C TYR A 205 -7.16 11.31 -17.64
N TRP A 206 -7.33 12.13 -18.67
CA TRP A 206 -8.28 11.85 -19.74
C TRP A 206 -7.82 12.39 -21.08
N ALA A 207 -8.39 11.82 -22.15
CA ALA A 207 -8.40 12.44 -23.45
C ALA A 207 -9.82 12.42 -24.03
N ASP A 208 -10.39 13.61 -24.25
CA ASP A 208 -11.69 13.82 -24.89
C ASP A 208 -11.56 14.97 -25.90
N GLY A 209 -10.89 14.69 -27.03
CA GLY A 209 -10.50 15.70 -28.01
C GLY A 209 -9.36 16.65 -27.57
N LYS A 210 -9.03 16.67 -26.27
CA LYS A 210 -7.87 17.31 -25.64
C LYS A 210 -7.34 16.39 -24.54
N ASN A 211 -6.06 16.50 -24.19
CA ASN A 211 -5.49 15.81 -23.03
C ASN A 211 -5.68 16.68 -21.78
N GLY A 212 -6.06 16.06 -20.67
CA GLY A 212 -6.22 16.75 -19.41
C GLY A 212 -5.78 15.90 -18.22
N GLN A 213 -5.38 16.59 -17.16
CA GLN A 213 -5.16 16.02 -15.85
C GLN A 213 -5.84 16.91 -14.80
N GLY A 214 -6.37 16.27 -13.77
CA GLY A 214 -7.08 16.93 -12.69
C GLY A 214 -6.81 16.26 -11.33
N ILE A 215 -7.03 17.03 -10.27
CA ILE A 215 -6.99 16.56 -8.88
C ILE A 215 -8.40 16.27 -8.43
N TYR A 216 -8.71 15.02 -8.11
CA TYR A 216 -10.05 14.59 -7.74
C TYR A 216 -10.11 14.22 -6.26
N LEU A 217 -11.25 14.51 -5.64
CA LEU A 217 -11.54 14.18 -4.24
C LEU A 217 -12.69 13.16 -4.19
N ALA A 218 -12.47 12.07 -3.48
CA ALA A 218 -13.47 11.07 -3.16
C ALA A 218 -13.70 11.01 -1.64
N THR A 219 -14.94 10.77 -1.22
CA THR A 219 -15.29 10.52 0.18
C THR A 219 -15.40 9.02 0.45
N LEU A 220 -14.74 8.56 1.50
CA LEU A 220 -14.72 7.18 1.96
C LEU A 220 -15.74 6.97 3.09
N PRO A 221 -16.27 5.74 3.29
CA PRO A 221 -15.99 4.52 2.54
C PRO A 221 -16.84 4.37 1.27
N SER A 222 -17.72 5.33 0.97
CA SER A 222 -18.65 5.25 -0.16
C SER A 222 -17.97 5.17 -1.54
N ALA A 223 -16.64 5.33 -1.59
CA ALA A 223 -15.80 5.20 -2.79
C ALA A 223 -16.31 6.04 -3.96
N ARG A 224 -17.03 7.12 -3.65
CA ARG A 224 -17.68 7.99 -4.62
C ARG A 224 -16.78 9.19 -4.87
N VAL A 225 -16.45 9.42 -6.13
CA VAL A 225 -15.81 10.66 -6.56
C VAL A 225 -16.89 11.75 -6.52
N ASP A 226 -16.94 12.47 -5.41
CA ASP A 226 -18.08 13.33 -5.06
C ASP A 226 -18.01 14.71 -5.69
N ASN A 227 -16.81 15.16 -6.07
CA ASN A 227 -16.57 16.54 -6.50
C ASN A 227 -15.94 16.61 -7.90
N ALA A 228 -16.28 17.69 -8.62
CA ALA A 228 -15.48 18.20 -9.73
C ALA A 228 -14.02 18.35 -9.31
N ALA A 229 -13.10 18.31 -10.28
CA ALA A 229 -11.69 18.43 -9.98
C ALA A 229 -11.39 19.70 -9.18
N VAL A 230 -10.63 19.54 -8.10
CA VAL A 230 -10.20 20.64 -7.21
C VAL A 230 -9.22 21.57 -7.95
N LEU A 231 -8.52 21.03 -8.96
CA LEU A 231 -7.65 21.76 -9.88
C LEU A 231 -7.54 20.98 -11.19
N ASP A 232 -7.78 21.65 -12.32
CA ASP A 232 -7.67 21.08 -13.67
C ASP A 232 -6.64 21.81 -14.52
N ILE A 233 -5.82 21.04 -15.24
CA ILE A 233 -4.93 21.53 -16.28
C ILE A 233 -5.25 20.83 -17.60
N THR A 234 -6.18 21.40 -18.37
CA THR A 234 -6.35 21.06 -19.78
C THR A 234 -5.26 21.72 -20.59
N THR A 235 -4.52 20.94 -21.37
CA THR A 235 -3.61 21.48 -22.39
C THR A 235 -4.30 21.37 -23.75
N ASP A 236 -4.42 22.50 -24.43
CA ASP A 236 -4.65 22.48 -25.87
C ASP A 236 -3.36 21.92 -26.50
N GLY A 237 -3.50 20.93 -27.39
CA GLY A 237 -2.40 20.11 -27.90
C GLY A 237 -1.18 20.92 -28.36
N TRP A 238 0.01 20.33 -28.17
CA TRP A 238 1.29 20.85 -28.66
C TRP A 238 1.26 21.21 -30.15
#